data_AF-A0A975A886-F1
#
_entry.id   AF-A0A975A886-F1
#
_cell.length_a   1.000
_cell.length_b   1.000
_cell.length_c   1.000
_cell.angle_alpha   90.00
_cell.angle_beta   90.00
_cell.angle_gamma   90.00
#
_symmetry.space_group_name_H-M   'P 1'
#
loop_
_entity.id
_entity.type
_entity.pdbx_description
1 polymer ?
#
loop_
_entity_poly.entity_id
_entity_poly.type
_entity_poly.pdbx_seq_one_letter_code
_entity_poly.pdbx_strand_id
1 'polypeptide(L)'
;MNPRFHNNVLSKVKKTIQKMSQSRPVKNSVPDYLVRMNIPPLMGRRDAAYDCVETILSGSLFSHQDNERKEIYNEAVKLLDISIKDTQAILTALGTEEKSDRENRYLSYLKLLRNITHAAGDMVDYEVSIFNEEKNINQFIGGNIATQLRRMEEIIGESEMMIVQNISELLEAAHPQINKFREVARRSFNRHNGARYKKAFMEFKDILSEESS
;
A
#
# COMPACT_ATOMS: atom_id res chain seq x y z
N MET A 1 -44.81 -44.52 34.31
CA MET A 1 -43.41 -44.13 34.04
C MET A 1 -43.41 -42.88 33.18
N ASN A 2 -42.85 -41.77 33.69
CA ASN A 2 -43.06 -40.43 33.14
C ASN A 2 -41.86 -40.02 32.25
N PRO A 3 -42.02 -39.84 30.92
CA PRO A 3 -40.91 -39.64 29.98
C PRO A 3 -40.23 -38.25 30.06
N ARG A 4 -40.69 -37.37 30.97
CA ARG A 4 -40.19 -35.99 31.10
C ARG A 4 -38.89 -35.85 31.89
N PHE A 5 -38.45 -36.87 32.64
CA PHE A 5 -37.23 -36.76 33.44
C PHE A 5 -35.92 -36.93 32.64
N HIS A 6 -35.93 -37.67 31.52
CA HIS A 6 -34.72 -37.90 30.71
C HIS A 6 -34.28 -36.67 29.89
N ASN A 7 -35.22 -35.81 29.45
CA ASN A 7 -34.89 -34.63 28.63
C ASN A 7 -34.18 -33.52 29.41
N ASN A 8 -34.39 -33.41 30.72
CA ASN A 8 -33.75 -32.38 31.54
C ASN A 8 -32.30 -32.71 31.91
N VAL A 9 -31.97 -34.00 32.01
CA VAL A 9 -30.58 -34.43 32.28
C VAL A 9 -29.75 -34.34 31.00
N LEU A 10 -30.28 -34.83 29.88
CA LEU A 10 -29.60 -34.75 28.58
C LEU A 10 -29.39 -33.31 28.11
N SER A 11 -30.35 -32.40 28.35
CA SER A 11 -30.16 -30.98 28.02
C SER A 11 -29.15 -30.28 28.92
N LYS A 12 -29.03 -30.66 30.20
CA LYS A 12 -27.98 -30.17 31.10
C LYS A 12 -26.60 -30.68 30.66
N VAL A 13 -26.47 -31.97 30.34
CA VAL A 13 -25.22 -32.55 29.83
C VAL A 13 -24.83 -31.90 28.49
N LYS A 14 -25.78 -31.68 27.58
CA LYS A 14 -25.54 -30.99 26.31
C LYS A 14 -25.09 -29.54 26.51
N LYS A 15 -25.66 -28.82 27.49
CA LYS A 15 -25.21 -27.47 27.87
C LYS A 15 -23.81 -27.47 28.52
N THR A 16 -23.48 -28.48 29.31
CA THR A 16 -22.15 -28.61 29.93
C THR A 16 -21.10 -28.97 28.88
N ILE A 17 -21.40 -29.90 27.98
CA ILE A 17 -20.52 -30.25 26.85
C ILE A 17 -20.35 -29.05 25.91
N GLN A 18 -21.41 -28.29 25.62
CA GLN A 18 -21.32 -27.07 24.82
C GLN A 18 -20.48 -25.97 25.50
N LYS A 19 -20.54 -25.88 26.84
CA LYS A 19 -19.67 -24.98 27.62
C LYS A 19 -18.21 -25.45 27.69
N MET A 20 -17.95 -26.75 27.54
CA MET A 20 -16.60 -27.33 27.50
C MET A 20 -16.01 -27.36 26.08
N SER A 21 -16.85 -27.50 25.04
CA SER A 21 -16.45 -27.49 23.62
C SER A 21 -16.34 -26.07 23.06
N GLN A 22 -16.86 -25.07 23.78
CA GLN A 22 -16.43 -23.69 23.62
C GLN A 22 -15.05 -23.56 24.28
N SER A 23 -14.03 -24.05 23.58
CA SER A 23 -12.72 -23.42 23.63
C SER A 23 -12.99 -21.92 23.62
N ARG A 24 -12.62 -21.23 24.70
CA ARG A 24 -12.78 -19.78 24.83
C ARG A 24 -12.45 -19.19 23.46
N PRO A 25 -13.30 -18.34 22.86
CA PRO A 25 -12.82 -17.57 21.73
C PRO A 25 -11.55 -16.91 22.27
N VAL A 26 -10.42 -17.18 21.60
CA VAL A 26 -9.19 -16.45 21.88
C VAL A 26 -9.66 -15.01 21.87
N LYS A 27 -9.70 -14.37 23.05
CA LYS A 27 -10.03 -12.96 23.14
C LYS A 27 -9.10 -12.35 22.11
N ASN A 28 -9.65 -11.77 21.04
CA ASN A 28 -8.90 -10.91 20.15
C ASN A 28 -8.21 -9.94 21.10
N SER A 29 -6.91 -10.18 21.35
CA SER A 29 -6.20 -9.46 22.37
C SER A 29 -6.21 -8.05 21.85
N VAL A 30 -6.96 -7.18 22.52
CA VAL A 30 -6.90 -5.74 22.29
C VAL A 30 -5.41 -5.43 22.18
N PRO A 31 -4.93 -4.92 21.03
CA PRO A 31 -3.51 -4.74 20.79
C PRO A 31 -2.90 -4.03 21.99
N ASP A 32 -1.81 -4.61 22.50
CA ASP A 32 -1.19 -4.18 23.74
C ASP A 32 -1.02 -2.65 23.73
N TYR A 33 -1.19 -1.99 24.87
CA TYR A 33 -1.14 -0.53 24.97
C TYR A 33 0.14 0.03 24.31
N LEU A 34 1.24 -0.71 24.43
CA LEU A 34 2.53 -0.46 23.79
C LEU A 34 2.46 -0.44 22.25
N VAL A 35 1.67 -1.32 21.63
CA VAL A 35 1.46 -1.34 20.17
C VAL A 35 0.66 -0.11 19.74
N ARG A 36 -0.35 0.28 20.53
CA ARG A 36 -1.16 1.48 20.26
C ARG A 36 -0.37 2.78 20.45
N MET A 37 0.63 2.79 21.33
CA MET A 37 1.53 3.93 21.47
C MET A 37 2.33 4.20 20.19
N ASN A 38 2.48 3.25 19.27
CA ASN A 38 3.22 3.45 18.03
C ASN A 38 2.37 3.92 16.85
N ILE A 39 1.04 4.02 17.01
CA ILE A 39 0.15 4.51 15.94
C ILE A 39 0.54 5.92 15.47
N PRO A 40 0.76 6.93 16.33
CA PRO A 40 1.07 8.28 15.85
C PRO A 40 2.39 8.35 15.06
N PRO A 41 3.51 7.77 15.51
CA PRO A 41 4.73 7.67 14.69
C PRO A 41 4.53 6.94 13.36
N LEU A 42 3.82 5.80 13.34
CA LEU A 42 3.54 5.05 12.10
C LEU A 42 2.72 5.87 11.11
N MET A 43 1.73 6.62 11.60
CA MET A 43 0.96 7.55 10.75
C MET A 43 1.86 8.66 10.19
N GLY A 44 2.79 9.19 10.99
CA GLY A 44 3.74 10.21 10.54
C GLY A 44 4.64 9.71 9.42
N ARG A 45 5.23 8.53 9.58
CA ARG A 45 6.10 7.91 8.57
C ARG A 45 5.35 7.59 7.27
N ARG A 46 4.19 6.95 7.38
CA ARG A 46 3.31 6.67 6.23
C ARG A 46 2.95 7.94 5.47
N ASP A 47 2.54 8.98 6.19
CA ASP A 47 2.10 10.23 5.55
C ASP A 47 3.28 10.92 4.87
N ALA A 48 4.48 10.92 5.47
CA ALA A 48 5.70 11.47 4.86
C ALA A 48 6.11 10.68 3.61
N ALA A 49 6.11 9.34 3.67
CA ALA A 49 6.40 8.49 2.52
C ALA A 49 5.43 8.76 1.35
N TYR A 50 4.13 8.88 1.64
CA TYR A 50 3.13 9.23 0.63
C TYR A 50 3.36 10.61 0.02
N ASP A 51 3.71 11.63 0.82
CA ASP A 51 3.97 12.99 0.30
C ASP A 51 5.19 13.01 -0.64
N CYS A 52 6.20 12.19 -0.36
CA CYS A 52 7.33 12.00 -1.27
C CYS A 52 6.90 11.32 -2.57
N VAL A 53 6.05 10.29 -2.51
CA VAL A 53 5.48 9.64 -3.71
C VAL A 53 4.71 10.64 -4.57
N GLU A 54 3.84 11.44 -3.95
CA GLU A 54 3.07 12.48 -4.64
C GLU A 54 4.03 13.48 -5.33
N THR A 55 5.06 13.95 -4.62
CA THR A 55 6.04 14.88 -5.18
C THR A 55 6.78 14.30 -6.39
N ILE A 56 7.24 13.05 -6.29
CA ILE A 56 8.03 12.40 -7.33
C ILE A 56 7.17 12.06 -8.55
N LEU A 57 5.98 11.50 -8.35
CA LEU A 57 5.10 11.06 -9.45
C LEU A 57 4.31 12.20 -10.10
N SER A 58 4.15 13.34 -9.43
CA SER A 58 3.61 14.57 -10.04
C SER A 58 4.68 15.39 -10.79
N GLY A 59 5.94 14.96 -10.77
CA GLY A 59 7.02 15.57 -11.54
C GLY A 59 6.92 15.33 -13.04
N SER A 60 7.78 15.99 -13.81
CA SER A 60 7.87 15.80 -15.27
C SER A 60 8.61 14.50 -15.63
N LEU A 61 7.97 13.34 -15.40
CA LEU A 61 8.58 12.02 -15.62
C LEU A 61 9.18 11.86 -17.03
N PHE A 62 8.47 12.28 -18.07
CA PHE A 62 8.95 12.18 -19.46
C PHE A 62 9.99 13.24 -19.87
N SER A 63 10.46 14.08 -18.94
CA SER A 63 11.67 14.87 -19.15
C SER A 63 12.96 14.09 -18.86
N HIS A 64 12.83 12.91 -18.27
CA HIS A 64 13.92 12.01 -17.89
C HIS A 64 14.14 10.90 -18.92
N GLN A 65 15.37 10.38 -18.96
CA GLN A 65 15.71 9.19 -19.74
C GLN A 65 15.08 7.93 -19.13
N ASP A 66 14.95 6.86 -19.91
CA ASP A 66 14.28 5.62 -19.50
C ASP A 66 14.86 5.04 -18.20
N ASN A 67 16.19 5.00 -18.06
CA ASN A 67 16.84 4.51 -16.83
C ASN A 67 16.51 5.39 -15.61
N GLU A 68 16.46 6.70 -15.77
CA GLU A 68 16.10 7.63 -14.70
C GLU A 68 14.61 7.48 -14.33
N ARG A 69 13.71 7.35 -15.33
CA ARG A 69 12.28 7.08 -15.09
C ARG A 69 12.08 5.78 -14.33
N LYS A 70 12.82 4.73 -14.69
CA LYS A 70 12.82 3.45 -13.98
C LYS A 70 13.24 3.61 -12.52
N GLU A 71 14.32 4.32 -12.25
CA GLU A 71 14.77 4.60 -10.88
C GLU A 71 13.70 5.34 -10.08
N ILE A 72 13.07 6.34 -10.69
CA ILE A 72 11.95 7.09 -10.12
C ILE A 72 10.78 6.16 -9.78
N TYR A 73 10.33 5.29 -10.69
CA TYR A 73 9.23 4.35 -10.42
C TYR A 73 9.58 3.38 -9.30
N ASN A 74 10.81 2.84 -9.30
CA ASN A 74 11.27 1.94 -8.25
C ASN A 74 11.29 2.62 -6.89
N GLU A 75 11.73 3.87 -6.82
CA GLU A 75 11.74 4.62 -5.57
C GLU A 75 10.32 4.91 -5.07
N ALA A 76 9.42 5.35 -5.95
CA ALA A 76 8.01 5.52 -5.61
C ALA A 76 7.36 4.21 -5.11
N VAL A 77 7.68 3.07 -5.72
CA VAL A 77 7.20 1.75 -5.27
C VAL A 77 7.73 1.41 -3.88
N LYS A 78 9.01 1.65 -3.57
CA LYS A 78 9.56 1.41 -2.22
C LYS A 78 8.85 2.26 -1.17
N LEU A 79 8.64 3.55 -1.45
CA LEU A 79 7.93 4.47 -0.56
C LEU A 79 6.47 4.05 -0.32
N LEU A 80 5.81 3.56 -1.37
CA LEU A 80 4.46 2.99 -1.27
C LEU A 80 4.45 1.71 -0.45
N ASP A 81 5.45 0.83 -0.59
CA ASP A 81 5.57 -0.39 0.21
C ASP A 81 5.78 -0.06 1.70
N ILE A 82 6.55 1.00 2.03
CA ILE A 82 6.66 1.54 3.40
C ILE A 82 5.31 2.02 3.92
N SER A 83 4.59 2.82 3.12
CA SER A 83 3.27 3.35 3.47
C SER A 83 2.24 2.22 3.69
N ILE A 84 2.28 1.19 2.86
CA ILE A 84 1.43 -0.01 2.96
C ILE A 84 1.74 -0.77 4.25
N LYS A 85 3.02 -1.03 4.52
CA LYS A 85 3.47 -1.76 5.72
C LYS A 85 3.05 -1.04 7.00
N ASP A 86 3.19 0.28 7.03
CA ASP A 86 2.76 1.09 8.18
C ASP A 86 1.26 1.10 8.36
N THR A 87 0.50 1.20 7.27
CA THR A 87 -0.96 1.13 7.30
C THR A 87 -1.44 -0.23 7.82
N GLN A 88 -0.79 -1.32 7.40
CA GLN A 88 -1.07 -2.66 7.92
C GLN A 88 -0.77 -2.76 9.42
N ALA A 89 0.35 -2.22 9.89
CA ALA A 89 0.68 -2.21 11.30
C ALA A 89 -0.33 -1.40 12.13
N ILE A 90 -0.79 -0.25 11.60
CA ILE A 90 -1.85 0.56 12.21
C ILE A 90 -3.16 -0.22 12.30
N LEU A 91 -3.57 -0.90 11.21
CA LEU A 91 -4.76 -1.75 11.18
C LEU A 91 -4.73 -2.84 12.24
N THR A 92 -3.58 -3.54 12.37
CA THR A 92 -3.37 -4.53 13.43
C THR A 92 -3.50 -3.92 14.83
N ALA A 93 -3.06 -2.68 15.01
CA ALA A 93 -3.10 -1.97 16.30
C ALA A 93 -4.48 -1.41 16.69
N LEU A 94 -5.35 -1.13 15.72
CA LEU A 94 -6.65 -0.49 15.96
C LEU A 94 -7.68 -1.46 16.56
N GLY A 95 -7.71 -2.73 16.12
CA GLY A 95 -8.48 -3.81 16.74
C GLY A 95 -10.02 -3.67 16.79
N THR A 96 -10.59 -2.58 16.28
CA THR A 96 -12.05 -2.34 16.18
C THR A 96 -12.46 -2.08 14.73
N GLU A 97 -13.57 -2.68 14.28
CA GLU A 97 -14.06 -2.68 12.90
C GLU A 97 -14.24 -1.27 12.28
N GLU A 98 -14.86 -0.32 12.98
CA GLU A 98 -15.19 1.00 12.39
C GLU A 98 -13.96 1.86 12.05
N LYS A 99 -12.93 1.86 12.92
CA LYS A 99 -11.65 2.54 12.61
C LYS A 99 -10.83 1.76 11.59
N SER A 100 -11.05 0.45 11.49
CA SER A 100 -10.42 -0.41 10.50
C SER A 100 -10.91 -0.08 9.08
N ASP A 101 -12.20 0.23 8.89
CA ASP A 101 -12.75 0.48 7.54
C ASP A 101 -12.11 1.67 6.83
N ARG A 102 -11.86 2.75 7.57
CA ARG A 102 -11.22 3.95 7.01
C ARG A 102 -9.76 3.67 6.61
N GLU A 103 -9.00 3.02 7.47
CA GLU A 103 -7.61 2.65 7.18
C GLU A 103 -7.54 1.56 6.09
N ASN A 104 -8.52 0.65 6.01
CA ASN A 104 -8.63 -0.34 4.94
C ASN A 104 -8.86 0.31 3.58
N ARG A 105 -9.72 1.34 3.49
CA ARG A 105 -9.90 2.11 2.24
C ARG A 105 -8.60 2.79 1.82
N TYR A 106 -7.87 3.38 2.76
CA TYR A 106 -6.58 3.99 2.47
C TYR A 106 -5.54 2.96 2.03
N LEU A 107 -5.49 1.79 2.68
CA LEU A 107 -4.64 0.68 2.29
C LEU A 107 -4.93 0.19 0.86
N SER A 108 -6.21 0.03 0.50
CA SER A 108 -6.60 -0.37 -0.85
C SER A 108 -6.14 0.64 -1.90
N TYR A 109 -6.27 1.94 -1.59
CA TYR A 109 -5.77 3.01 -2.45
C TYR A 109 -4.24 2.95 -2.61
N LEU A 110 -3.49 2.82 -1.51
CA LEU A 110 -2.02 2.72 -1.56
C LEU A 110 -1.56 1.51 -2.38
N LYS A 111 -2.23 0.36 -2.24
CA LYS A 111 -1.94 -0.85 -3.04
C LYS A 111 -2.24 -0.64 -4.52
N LEU A 112 -3.36 0.01 -4.86
CA LEU A 112 -3.69 0.32 -6.24
C LEU A 112 -2.60 1.20 -6.85
N LEU A 113 -2.26 2.30 -6.18
CA LEU A 113 -1.20 3.23 -6.61
C LEU A 113 0.14 2.49 -6.78
N ARG A 114 0.53 1.65 -5.82
CA ARG A 114 1.75 0.83 -5.91
C ARG A 114 1.76 -0.08 -7.13
N ASN A 115 0.65 -0.73 -7.42
CA ASN A 115 0.56 -1.66 -8.54
C ASN A 115 0.63 -0.95 -9.89
N ILE A 116 -0.04 0.19 -10.05
CA ILE A 116 0.02 0.96 -11.31
C ILE A 116 1.40 1.59 -11.51
N THR A 117 2.05 2.08 -10.45
CA THR A 117 3.42 2.61 -10.54
C THR A 117 4.42 1.51 -10.88
N HIS A 118 4.27 0.32 -10.29
CA HIS A 118 5.10 -0.84 -10.66
C HIS A 118 4.90 -1.22 -12.12
N ALA A 119 3.65 -1.22 -12.61
CA ALA A 119 3.37 -1.51 -14.01
C ALA A 119 4.04 -0.50 -14.96
N ALA A 120 4.11 0.79 -14.61
CA ALA A 120 4.88 1.77 -15.37
C ALA A 120 6.38 1.43 -15.43
N GLY A 121 6.96 1.02 -14.29
CA GLY A 121 8.35 0.53 -14.24
C GLY A 121 8.59 -0.72 -15.10
N ASP A 122 7.65 -1.66 -15.09
CA ASP A 122 7.73 -2.86 -15.92
C ASP A 122 7.71 -2.51 -17.43
N MET A 123 6.95 -1.48 -17.85
CA MET A 123 6.95 -1.03 -19.25
C MET A 123 8.33 -0.56 -19.69
N VAL A 124 8.99 0.28 -18.89
CA VAL A 124 10.35 0.75 -19.18
C VAL A 124 11.34 -0.41 -19.23
N ASP A 125 11.19 -1.41 -18.34
CA ASP A 125 12.03 -2.61 -18.36
C ASP A 125 11.88 -3.42 -19.64
N TYR A 126 10.65 -3.50 -20.17
CA TYR A 126 10.41 -4.13 -21.45
C TYR A 126 11.03 -3.35 -22.60
N GLU A 127 10.91 -2.03 -22.64
CA GLU A 127 11.55 -1.19 -23.67
C GLU A 127 13.07 -1.37 -23.70
N VAL A 128 13.71 -1.27 -22.53
CA VAL A 128 15.16 -1.46 -22.39
C VAL A 128 15.58 -2.87 -22.79
N SER A 129 14.77 -3.89 -22.44
CA SER A 129 15.04 -5.28 -22.82
C SER A 129 14.94 -5.51 -24.32
N ILE A 130 13.91 -4.94 -24.97
CA ILE A 130 13.72 -5.02 -26.43
C ILE A 130 14.91 -4.36 -27.13
N PHE A 131 15.30 -3.17 -26.70
CA PHE A 131 16.41 -2.42 -27.29
C PHE A 131 17.75 -3.19 -27.18
N ASN A 132 18.04 -3.76 -26.01
CA ASN A 132 19.30 -4.48 -25.78
C ASN A 132 19.35 -5.84 -26.47
N GLU A 133 18.24 -6.56 -26.53
CA GLU A 133 18.19 -7.95 -27.02
C GLU A 133 17.72 -8.08 -28.47
N GLU A 134 17.39 -6.98 -29.16
CA GLU A 134 16.83 -6.98 -30.54
C GLU A 134 17.63 -7.91 -31.48
N LYS A 135 18.97 -7.80 -31.45
CA LYS A 135 19.86 -8.60 -32.31
C LYS A 135 19.82 -10.08 -31.97
N ASN A 136 19.82 -10.43 -30.69
CA ASN A 136 19.82 -11.81 -30.22
C ASN A 136 18.47 -12.48 -30.54
N ILE A 137 17.38 -11.77 -30.28
CA ILE A 137 16.01 -12.21 -30.60
C ILE A 137 15.86 -12.42 -32.10
N ASN A 138 16.35 -11.49 -32.92
CA ASN A 138 16.30 -11.59 -34.37
C ASN A 138 17.09 -12.79 -34.92
N GLN A 139 18.27 -13.07 -34.36
CA GLN A 139 19.07 -14.25 -34.72
C GLN A 139 18.41 -15.57 -34.30
N PHE A 140 17.71 -15.59 -33.17
CA PHE A 140 17.07 -16.79 -32.63
C PHE A 140 15.75 -17.14 -33.34
N ILE A 141 14.84 -16.17 -33.47
CA ILE A 141 13.51 -16.40 -34.04
C ILE A 141 13.56 -16.47 -35.57
N GLY A 142 14.45 -15.69 -36.19
CA GLY A 142 14.48 -15.50 -37.64
C GLY A 142 13.27 -14.73 -38.19
N GLY A 143 13.37 -14.29 -39.45
CA GLY A 143 12.31 -13.49 -40.09
C GLY A 143 12.35 -12.00 -39.76
N ASN A 144 11.35 -11.24 -40.21
CA ASN A 144 11.29 -9.78 -40.08
C ASN A 144 10.77 -9.33 -38.70
N ILE A 145 11.27 -9.95 -37.62
CA ILE A 145 10.80 -9.69 -36.24
C ILE A 145 11.15 -8.28 -35.77
N ALA A 146 12.22 -7.67 -36.30
CA ALA A 146 12.59 -6.29 -36.00
C ALA A 146 11.43 -5.30 -36.21
N THR A 147 10.62 -5.51 -37.25
CA THR A 147 9.43 -4.65 -37.49
C THR A 147 8.36 -4.86 -36.43
N GLN A 148 8.20 -6.07 -35.90
CA GLN A 148 7.26 -6.37 -34.82
C GLN A 148 7.76 -5.84 -33.47
N LEU A 149 9.05 -5.95 -33.18
CA LEU A 149 9.66 -5.42 -31.96
C LEU A 149 9.52 -3.90 -31.87
N ARG A 150 9.76 -3.17 -32.97
CA ARG A 150 9.53 -1.71 -33.02
C ARG A 150 8.09 -1.32 -32.74
N ARG A 151 7.12 -2.05 -33.33
CA ARG A 151 5.69 -1.82 -33.03
C ARG A 151 5.37 -2.10 -31.57
N MET A 152 6.02 -3.10 -30.98
CA MET A 152 5.82 -3.45 -29.57
C MET A 152 6.39 -2.36 -28.66
N GLU A 153 7.57 -1.85 -28.97
CA GLU A 153 8.19 -0.69 -28.29
C GLU A 153 7.26 0.54 -28.33
N GLU A 154 6.72 0.91 -29.50
CA GLU A 154 5.75 2.01 -29.64
C GLU A 154 4.51 1.82 -28.73
N ILE A 155 3.92 0.62 -28.74
CA ILE A 155 2.74 0.29 -27.91
C ILE A 155 3.08 0.36 -26.41
N ILE A 156 4.26 -0.11 -26.02
CA ILE A 156 4.71 -0.08 -24.63
C ILE A 156 4.90 1.36 -24.17
N GLY A 157 5.53 2.22 -24.97
CA GLY A 157 5.73 3.64 -24.62
C GLY A 157 4.43 4.41 -24.52
N GLU A 158 3.48 4.17 -25.44
CA GLU A 158 2.12 4.73 -25.33
C GLU A 158 1.41 4.23 -24.05
N SER A 159 1.61 2.95 -23.69
CA SER A 159 1.04 2.36 -22.48
C SER A 159 1.66 2.94 -21.21
N GLU A 160 2.99 3.15 -21.16
CA GLU A 160 3.68 3.84 -20.06
C GLU A 160 3.07 5.24 -19.87
N MET A 161 2.98 6.02 -20.95
CA MET A 161 2.43 7.37 -20.92
C MET A 161 0.99 7.41 -20.40
N MET A 162 0.14 6.49 -20.86
CA MET A 162 -1.24 6.37 -20.38
C MET A 162 -1.29 6.01 -18.88
N ILE A 163 -0.43 5.10 -18.41
CA ILE A 163 -0.37 4.71 -16.99
C ILE A 163 0.05 5.92 -16.13
N VAL A 164 1.07 6.67 -16.56
CA VAL A 164 1.54 7.86 -15.85
C VAL A 164 0.46 8.94 -15.77
N GLN A 165 -0.29 9.14 -16.86
CA GLN A 165 -1.43 10.05 -16.85
C GLN A 165 -2.49 9.61 -15.83
N ASN A 166 -2.86 8.32 -15.81
CA ASN A 166 -3.80 7.78 -14.84
C ASN A 166 -3.31 7.90 -13.39
N ILE A 167 -2.00 7.72 -13.14
CA ILE A 167 -1.38 7.97 -11.82
C ILE A 167 -1.59 9.43 -11.41
N SER A 168 -1.32 10.36 -12.31
CA SER A 168 -1.45 11.79 -12.05
C SER A 168 -2.89 12.18 -11.72
N GLU A 169 -3.85 11.72 -12.53
CA GLU A 169 -5.29 11.94 -12.31
C GLU A 169 -5.76 11.32 -10.98
N LEU A 170 -5.25 10.12 -10.65
CA LEU A 170 -5.57 9.44 -9.39
C LEU A 170 -5.03 10.19 -8.17
N LEU A 171 -3.80 10.72 -8.24
CA LEU A 171 -3.21 11.54 -7.17
C LEU A 171 -4.03 12.82 -6.97
N GLU A 172 -4.34 13.54 -8.05
CA GLU A 172 -5.14 14.77 -8.01
C GLU A 172 -6.53 14.52 -7.40
N ALA A 173 -7.23 13.47 -7.85
CA ALA A 173 -8.55 13.12 -7.33
C ALA A 173 -8.53 12.69 -5.85
N ALA A 174 -7.45 12.01 -5.41
CA ALA A 174 -7.32 11.53 -4.04
C ALA A 174 -6.89 12.62 -3.05
N HIS A 175 -6.16 13.63 -3.51
CA HIS A 175 -5.60 14.72 -2.69
C HIS A 175 -6.58 15.31 -1.65
N PRO A 176 -7.81 15.76 -2.01
CA PRO A 176 -8.73 16.32 -1.02
C PRO A 176 -9.20 15.30 0.01
N GLN A 177 -9.39 14.03 -0.38
CA GLN A 177 -9.83 12.98 0.53
C GLN A 177 -8.73 12.58 1.51
N ILE A 178 -7.48 12.53 1.06
CA ILE A 178 -6.31 12.23 1.89
C ILE A 178 -6.08 13.34 2.91
N ASN A 179 -6.17 14.60 2.50
CA ASN A 179 -6.06 15.73 3.42
C ASN A 179 -7.13 15.68 4.52
N LYS A 180 -8.40 15.43 4.13
CA LYS A 180 -9.50 15.25 5.09
C LYS A 180 -9.27 14.06 6.01
N PHE A 181 -8.82 12.93 5.47
CA PHE A 181 -8.51 11.72 6.23
C PHE A 181 -7.43 11.99 7.30
N ARG A 182 -6.33 12.65 6.92
CA ARG A 182 -5.24 13.01 7.83
C ARG A 182 -5.68 14.04 8.86
N GLU A 183 -6.51 15.01 8.49
CA GLU A 183 -7.02 16.00 9.42
C GLU A 183 -7.89 15.36 10.51
N VAL A 184 -8.81 14.47 10.13
CA VAL A 184 -9.63 13.73 11.10
C VAL A 184 -8.75 12.88 12.03
N ALA A 185 -7.71 12.24 11.51
CA ALA A 185 -6.74 11.52 12.32
C ALA A 185 -6.02 12.45 13.31
N ARG A 186 -5.50 13.59 12.84
CA ARG A 186 -4.79 14.58 13.66
C ARG A 186 -5.66 15.19 14.76
N ARG A 187 -6.94 15.46 14.49
CA ARG A 187 -7.91 15.96 15.49
C ARG A 187 -8.15 14.97 16.64
N SER A 188 -7.90 13.68 16.43
CA SER A 188 -8.04 12.66 17.47
C SER A 188 -6.82 12.56 18.41
N PHE A 189 -5.72 13.25 18.10
CA PHE A 189 -4.52 13.20 18.92
C PHE A 189 -4.58 14.15 20.11
N ASN A 190 -4.09 13.68 21.26
CA ASN A 190 -3.67 14.57 22.33
C ASN A 190 -2.33 15.26 21.97
N ARG A 191 -1.92 16.27 22.75
CA ARG A 191 -0.69 17.05 22.50
C ARG A 191 0.56 16.17 22.35
N HIS A 192 0.69 15.12 23.15
CA HIS A 192 1.84 14.22 23.13
C HIS A 192 1.89 13.37 21.84
N ASN A 193 0.76 12.76 21.47
CA ASN A 193 0.64 11.97 20.24
C ASN A 193 0.83 12.84 18.99
N GLY A 194 0.31 14.07 19.00
CA GLY A 194 0.52 15.04 17.92
C GLY A 194 2.00 15.41 17.75
N ALA A 195 2.74 15.59 18.84
CA ALA A 195 4.18 15.85 18.78
C ALA A 195 4.95 14.64 18.21
N ARG A 196 4.61 13.42 18.63
CA ARG A 196 5.24 12.19 18.13
C ARG A 196 4.97 11.94 16.65
N TYR A 197 3.75 12.20 16.18
CA TYR A 197 3.42 12.17 14.76
C TYR A 197 4.28 13.15 13.96
N LYS A 198 4.31 14.43 14.39
CA LYS A 198 5.07 15.48 13.68
C LYS A 198 6.56 15.16 13.64
N LYS A 199 7.11 14.71 14.77
CA LYS A 199 8.52 14.32 14.85
C LYS A 199 8.84 13.20 13.84
N ALA A 200 8.07 12.12 13.84
CA ALA A 200 8.28 11.02 12.90
C ALA A 200 8.09 11.43 11.43
N PHE A 201 7.12 12.31 11.15
CA PHE A 201 6.89 12.86 9.82
C PHE A 201 8.12 13.65 9.32
N MET A 202 8.64 14.56 10.15
CA MET A 202 9.80 15.38 9.78
C MET A 202 11.06 14.53 9.65
N GLU A 203 11.38 13.70 10.64
CA GLU A 203 12.57 12.84 10.61
C GLU A 203 12.57 11.94 9.37
N PHE A 204 11.42 11.38 9.00
CA PHE A 204 11.34 10.53 7.82
C PHE A 204 11.46 11.31 6.52
N LYS A 205 10.87 12.51 6.45
CA LYS A 205 11.03 13.40 5.30
C LYS A 205 12.49 13.83 5.11
N ASP A 206 13.20 14.10 6.20
CA ASP A 206 14.61 14.50 6.18
C ASP A 206 15.48 13.32 5.68
N ILE A 207 15.29 12.11 6.22
CA ILE A 207 15.99 10.89 5.75
C ILE A 207 15.82 10.69 4.24
N LEU A 208 14.60 10.84 3.74
CA LEU A 208 14.32 10.67 2.30
C LEU A 208 14.95 11.77 1.44
N SER A 209 15.13 12.97 1.98
CA SER A 209 15.82 14.06 1.28
C SER A 209 17.34 13.87 1.23
N GLU A 210 17.92 13.26 2.27
CA GLU A 210 19.35 12.93 2.33
C GLU A 210 19.71 11.74 1.42
N GLU A 211 18.81 10.77 1.25
CA GLU A 211 18.99 9.64 0.31
C GLU A 211 18.87 10.06 -1.17
N SER A 212 18.36 11.26 -1.45
CA SER A 212 18.18 11.81 -2.81
C SER A 212 19.26 12.81 -3.24
N SER A 213 20.28 13.06 -2.40
CA SER A 213 21.40 14.01 -2.62
C SER A 213 22.73 13.30 -2.88
#